data_AF-A0A6A8Q4N8-F1
#
_entry.id   AF-A0A6A8Q4N8-F1
#
_cell.length_a   1.000
_cell.length_b   1.000
_cell.length_c   1.000
_cell.angle_alpha   90.00
_cell.angle_beta   90.00
_cell.angle_gamma   90.00
#
_symmetry.space_group_name_H-M   'P 1'
#
loop_
_entity.id
_entity.type
_entity.pdbx_description
1 polymer ?
#
loop_
_entity_poly.entity_id
_entity_poly.type
_entity_poly.pdbx_seq_one_letter_code
_entity_poly.pdbx_strand_id
1 'polypeptide(L)'
;MSGMRALYTSGVPVSYIEQLNNSGYQGEFSYSAVLGMYHSGVTMEYLSSLDEIDMLQDLSYSAIIGLYNSGVTIDYLNELRDGGYYDSYSYSQIIGLYSSGVPVSFIRELENRNLLDEMSLGDIIQAYNIDN
;
A
#
# COMPACT_ATOMS: atom_id res chain seq x y z
N MET A 1 9.76 -19.58 22.97
CA MET A 1 9.24 -20.27 21.77
C MET A 1 9.81 -19.55 20.55
N SER A 2 10.38 -20.27 19.59
CA SER A 2 10.81 -19.64 18.32
C SER A 2 9.57 -19.22 17.54
N GLY A 3 9.48 -17.98 17.05
CA GLY A 3 8.19 -17.47 16.56
C GLY A 3 7.73 -18.06 15.22
N MET A 4 8.59 -18.77 14.49
CA MET A 4 8.14 -19.65 13.40
C MET A 4 7.18 -20.76 13.89
N ARG A 5 7.42 -21.31 15.10
CA ARG A 5 6.49 -22.27 15.70
C ARG A 5 5.15 -21.61 15.99
N ALA A 6 5.14 -20.33 16.38
CA ALA A 6 3.91 -19.58 16.63
C ALA A 6 3.10 -19.34 15.35
N LEU A 7 3.76 -18.99 14.22
CA LEU A 7 3.09 -18.84 12.93
C LEU A 7 2.45 -20.16 12.46
N TYR A 8 3.21 -21.26 12.53
CA TYR A 8 2.70 -22.58 12.16
C TYR A 8 1.52 -23.02 13.03
N THR A 9 1.60 -22.84 14.37
CA THR A 9 0.49 -23.19 15.27
C THR A 9 -0.74 -22.31 15.08
N SER A 10 -0.57 -21.12 14.50
CA SER A 10 -1.65 -20.19 14.18
C SER A 10 -2.25 -20.39 12.79
N GLY A 11 -1.86 -21.45 12.08
CA GLY A 11 -2.45 -21.83 10.79
C GLY A 11 -1.80 -21.19 9.56
N VAL A 12 -0.63 -20.55 9.70
CA VAL A 12 0.15 -20.09 8.55
C VAL A 12 0.87 -21.29 7.92
N PRO A 13 0.65 -21.59 6.62
CA PRO A 13 1.30 -22.69 5.93
C PRO A 13 2.82 -22.54 5.93
N VAL A 14 3.53 -23.67 6.04
CA VAL A 14 5.00 -23.70 5.97
C VAL A 14 5.50 -23.06 4.67
N SER A 15 4.82 -23.29 3.55
CA SER A 15 5.16 -22.69 2.26
C SER A 15 5.12 -21.17 2.26
N TYR A 16 4.23 -20.53 3.03
CA TYR A 16 4.19 -19.07 3.17
C TYR A 16 5.36 -18.57 4.01
N ILE A 17 5.67 -19.26 5.11
CA ILE A 17 6.82 -18.94 5.97
C ILE A 17 8.14 -19.10 5.19
N GLU A 18 8.27 -20.14 4.36
CA GLU A 18 9.42 -20.36 3.50
C GLU A 18 9.58 -19.26 2.44
N GLN A 19 8.48 -18.84 1.78
CA GLN A 19 8.52 -17.72 0.85
C GLN A 19 8.99 -16.44 1.54
N LEU A 20 8.45 -16.13 2.72
CA LEU A 20 8.86 -14.96 3.49
C LEU A 20 10.35 -14.97 3.86
N ASN A 21 10.90 -16.14 4.22
CA ASN A 21 12.33 -16.29 4.47
C ASN A 21 13.17 -16.13 3.19
N ASN A 22 12.72 -16.72 2.08
CA ASN A 22 13.44 -16.68 0.80
C ASN A 22 13.45 -15.28 0.17
N SER A 23 12.41 -14.48 0.41
CA SER A 23 12.34 -13.08 0.00
C SER A 23 13.22 -12.15 0.82
N GLY A 24 13.91 -12.65 1.85
CA GLY A 24 14.73 -11.81 2.73
C GLY A 24 13.93 -10.98 3.74
N TYR A 25 12.60 -11.04 3.74
CA TYR A 25 11.73 -10.34 4.69
C TYR A 25 11.72 -10.96 6.10
N GLN A 26 12.68 -11.82 6.39
CA GLN A 26 12.82 -12.44 7.69
C GLN A 26 13.20 -11.38 8.73
N GLY A 27 12.29 -11.11 9.67
CA GLY A 27 12.52 -10.16 10.74
C GLY A 27 12.10 -8.73 10.41
N GLU A 28 11.76 -8.43 9.15
CA GLU A 28 11.14 -7.16 8.74
C GLU A 28 9.77 -6.97 9.40
N PHE A 29 9.04 -8.09 9.57
CA PHE A 29 7.71 -8.09 10.15
C PHE A 29 7.67 -8.82 11.49
N SER A 30 6.97 -8.23 12.46
CA SER A 30 6.55 -8.94 13.66
C SER A 30 5.69 -10.16 13.30
N TYR A 31 5.69 -11.19 14.16
CA TYR A 31 4.85 -12.38 13.91
C TYR A 31 3.36 -12.06 13.79
N SER A 32 2.86 -11.09 14.56
CA SER A 32 1.48 -10.60 14.45
C SER A 32 1.22 -9.90 13.11
N ALA A 33 2.20 -9.17 12.57
CA ALA A 33 2.09 -8.54 11.26
C ALA A 33 2.03 -9.60 10.15
N VAL A 34 2.92 -10.60 10.18
CA VAL A 34 2.90 -11.73 9.23
C VAL A 34 1.56 -12.45 9.25
N LEU A 35 1.05 -12.76 10.45
CA LEU A 35 -0.25 -13.42 10.62
C LEU A 35 -1.40 -12.56 10.07
N GLY A 36 -1.38 -11.25 10.35
CA GLY A 36 -2.41 -10.31 9.87
C GLY A 36 -2.42 -10.18 8.35
N MET A 37 -1.24 -10.08 7.74
CA MET A 37 -1.08 -10.02 6.28
C MET A 37 -1.56 -11.31 5.62
N TYR A 38 -1.15 -12.47 6.14
CA TYR A 38 -1.59 -13.77 5.65
C TYR A 38 -3.12 -13.94 5.73
N HIS A 39 -3.75 -13.64 6.88
CA HIS A 39 -5.20 -13.75 7.04
C HIS A 39 -5.98 -12.74 6.19
N SER A 40 -5.37 -11.61 5.85
CA SER A 40 -5.96 -10.62 4.94
C SER A 40 -5.73 -10.98 3.46
N GLY A 41 -5.01 -12.07 3.19
CA GLY A 41 -4.72 -12.53 1.83
C GLY A 41 -3.62 -11.77 1.11
N VAL A 42 -2.83 -10.95 1.81
CA VAL A 42 -1.69 -10.23 1.22
C VAL A 42 -0.68 -11.24 0.69
N THR A 43 -0.41 -11.16 -0.61
CA THR A 43 0.47 -12.11 -1.30
C THR A 43 1.94 -11.69 -1.17
N MET A 44 2.84 -12.67 -1.30
CA MET A 44 4.27 -12.39 -1.39
C MET A 44 4.64 -11.57 -2.62
N GLU A 45 3.89 -11.74 -3.73
CA GLU A 45 4.02 -10.94 -4.94
C GLU A 45 3.78 -9.45 -4.65
N TYR A 46 2.72 -9.13 -3.89
CA TYR A 46 2.40 -7.75 -3.52
C TYR A 46 3.47 -7.13 -2.61
N LEU A 47 3.98 -7.90 -1.63
CA LEU A 47 5.09 -7.45 -0.78
C LEU A 47 6.38 -7.22 -1.59
N SER A 48 6.69 -8.14 -2.52
CA SER A 48 7.88 -8.01 -3.38
C SER A 48 7.77 -6.81 -4.30
N SER A 49 6.59 -6.57 -4.86
CA SER A 49 6.34 -5.41 -5.72
C SER A 49 6.43 -4.09 -4.96
N LEU A 50 6.01 -4.05 -3.69
CA LEU A 50 6.20 -2.88 -2.82
C LEU A 50 7.69 -2.62 -2.51
N ASP A 51 8.47 -3.68 -2.35
CA ASP A 51 9.90 -3.61 -2.07
C ASP A 51 10.70 -3.14 -3.30
N GLU A 52 10.31 -3.59 -4.50
CA GLU A 52 10.87 -3.14 -5.79
C GLU A 52 10.68 -1.64 -6.03
N ILE A 53 9.64 -1.05 -5.44
CA ILE A 53 9.38 0.39 -5.45
C ILE A 53 9.76 1.05 -4.11
N ASP A 54 10.65 0.44 -3.32
CA ASP A 54 11.19 0.97 -2.06
C ASP A 54 10.15 1.40 -1.02
N MET A 55 8.88 0.97 -1.16
CA MET A 55 7.77 1.39 -0.29
C MET A 55 7.48 0.39 0.83
N LEU A 56 8.03 -0.82 0.76
CA LEU A 56 7.76 -1.87 1.75
C LEU A 56 8.12 -1.42 3.17
N GLN A 57 9.23 -0.69 3.31
CA GLN A 57 9.77 -0.24 4.60
C GLN A 57 9.07 1.02 5.15
N ASP A 58 8.43 1.81 4.29
CA ASP A 58 7.71 3.03 4.68
C ASP A 58 6.30 2.73 5.19
N LEU A 59 5.78 1.54 4.87
CA LEU A 59 4.41 1.15 5.18
C LEU A 59 4.33 0.31 6.45
N SER A 60 3.45 0.74 7.37
CA SER A 60 3.00 -0.16 8.44
C SER A 60 2.28 -1.39 7.84
N TYR A 61 2.36 -2.55 8.50
CA TYR A 61 1.63 -3.75 8.04
C TYR A 61 0.10 -3.51 7.90
N SER A 62 -0.48 -2.65 8.74
CA SER A 62 -1.88 -2.24 8.62
C SER A 62 -2.15 -1.41 7.36
N ALA A 63 -1.19 -0.59 6.94
CA ALA A 63 -1.28 0.16 5.68
C ALA A 63 -1.17 -0.79 4.48
N ILE A 64 -0.23 -1.75 4.50
CA ILE A 64 -0.11 -2.79 3.47
C ILE A 64 -1.43 -3.55 3.29
N ILE A 65 -2.02 -4.01 4.41
CA ILE A 65 -3.33 -4.69 4.41
C ILE A 65 -4.42 -3.78 3.84
N GLY A 66 -4.47 -2.50 4.26
CA GLY A 66 -5.47 -1.54 3.80
C GLY A 66 -5.39 -1.28 2.28
N LEU A 67 -4.18 -1.06 1.76
CA LEU A 67 -3.93 -0.84 0.34
C LEU A 67 -4.33 -2.07 -0.49
N TYR A 68 -3.88 -3.26 -0.05
CA TYR A 68 -4.20 -4.52 -0.72
C TYR A 68 -5.71 -4.81 -0.75
N ASN A 69 -6.39 -4.69 0.39
CA ASN A 69 -7.83 -4.95 0.49
C ASN A 69 -8.67 -3.93 -0.31
N SER A 70 -8.17 -2.71 -0.49
CA SER A 70 -8.82 -1.68 -1.29
C SER A 70 -8.50 -1.80 -2.78
N GLY A 71 -7.69 -2.80 -3.16
CA GLY A 71 -7.31 -3.05 -4.56
C GLY A 71 -6.38 -2.00 -5.15
N VAL A 72 -5.69 -1.20 -4.32
CA VAL A 72 -4.73 -0.21 -4.80
C VAL A 72 -3.60 -0.94 -5.52
N THR A 73 -3.34 -0.56 -6.78
CA THR A 73 -2.31 -1.22 -7.59
C THR A 73 -0.92 -0.70 -7.26
N ILE A 74 0.08 -1.55 -7.49
CA ILE A 74 1.50 -1.16 -7.42
C ILE A 74 1.80 -0.04 -8.41
N ASP A 75 1.23 -0.12 -9.63
CA ASP A 75 1.37 0.93 -10.64
C ASP A 75 0.89 2.30 -10.13
N TYR A 76 -0.27 2.34 -9.47
CA TYR A 76 -0.81 3.59 -8.90
C TYR A 76 0.08 4.14 -7.78
N LEU A 77 0.62 3.27 -6.92
CA LEU A 77 1.57 3.66 -5.88
C LEU A 77 2.89 4.19 -6.48
N ASN A 78 3.40 3.51 -7.51
CA ASN A 78 4.61 3.95 -8.20
C ASN A 78 4.39 5.28 -8.93
N GLU A 79 3.24 5.49 -9.57
CA GLU A 79 2.90 6.79 -10.18
C GLU A 79 2.84 7.93 -9.15
N LEU A 80 2.27 7.68 -7.96
CA LEU A 80 2.27 8.66 -6.87
C LEU A 80 3.69 8.97 -6.40
N ARG A 81 4.55 7.96 -6.26
CA ARG A 81 5.95 8.12 -5.86
C ARG A 81 6.74 8.90 -6.90
N ASP A 82 6.66 8.51 -8.17
CA ASP A 82 7.34 9.17 -9.30
C ASP A 82 6.85 10.61 -9.51
N GLY A 83 5.57 10.87 -9.19
CA GLY A 83 4.98 12.20 -9.18
C GLY A 83 5.35 13.06 -7.97
N GLY A 84 6.02 12.50 -6.96
CA GLY A 84 6.33 13.21 -5.71
C GLY A 84 5.15 13.43 -4.79
N TYR A 85 4.02 12.74 -5.01
CA TYR A 85 2.77 12.90 -4.25
C TYR A 85 2.59 11.87 -3.14
N TYR A 86 3.42 10.81 -3.10
CA TYR A 86 3.30 9.75 -2.10
C TYR A 86 3.33 10.31 -0.67
N ASP A 87 4.31 11.17 -0.35
CA ASP A 87 4.46 11.76 0.99
C ASP A 87 3.40 12.83 1.30
N SER A 88 2.64 13.29 0.30
CA SER A 88 1.56 14.27 0.47
C SER A 88 0.28 13.64 1.03
N TYR A 89 0.15 12.30 0.98
CA TYR A 89 -1.06 11.60 1.35
C TYR A 89 -0.77 10.46 2.32
N SER A 90 -1.53 10.37 3.40
CA SER A 90 -1.57 9.15 4.21
C SER A 90 -2.12 7.98 3.39
N TYR A 91 -1.77 6.74 3.77
CA TYR A 91 -2.25 5.53 3.07
C TYR A 91 -3.79 5.46 2.97
N SER A 92 -4.53 5.99 3.97
CA SER A 92 -5.99 6.05 3.92
C SER A 92 -6.50 7.09 2.91
N GLN A 93 -5.77 8.19 2.72
CA GLN A 93 -6.07 9.17 1.67
C GLN A 93 -5.72 8.61 0.28
N ILE A 94 -4.63 7.86 0.13
CA ILE A 94 -4.29 7.14 -1.11
C ILE A 94 -5.41 6.18 -1.49
N ILE A 95 -5.92 5.39 -0.52
CA ILE A 95 -7.09 4.52 -0.72
C ILE A 95 -8.30 5.34 -1.18
N GLY A 96 -8.54 6.51 -0.57
CA GLY A 96 -9.64 7.40 -0.93
C GLY A 96 -9.56 7.93 -2.36
N LEU A 97 -8.39 8.37 -2.79
CA LEU A 97 -8.13 8.80 -4.17
C LEU A 97 -8.41 7.66 -5.16
N TYR A 98 -7.78 6.50 -4.92
CA TYR A 98 -7.88 5.33 -5.80
C TYR A 98 -9.33 4.80 -5.89
N SER A 99 -10.00 4.65 -4.75
CA SER A 99 -11.38 4.15 -4.70
C SER A 99 -12.39 5.11 -5.32
N SER A 100 -12.04 6.41 -5.39
CA SER A 100 -12.83 7.43 -6.09
C SER A 100 -12.46 7.55 -7.57
N GLY A 101 -11.54 6.71 -8.06
CA GLY A 101 -11.11 6.67 -9.45
C GLY A 101 -10.25 7.85 -9.88
N VAL A 102 -9.70 8.63 -8.95
CA VAL A 102 -8.85 9.80 -9.26
C VAL A 102 -7.49 9.31 -9.77
N PRO A 103 -7.11 9.57 -11.03
CA PRO A 103 -5.80 9.18 -11.55
C PRO A 103 -4.72 10.16 -11.08
N VAL A 104 -3.48 9.69 -10.97
CA VAL A 104 -2.33 10.55 -10.61
C VAL A 104 -2.12 11.69 -11.62
N SER A 105 -2.49 11.48 -12.89
CA SER A 105 -2.47 12.54 -13.91
C SER A 105 -3.37 13.74 -13.57
N PHE A 106 -4.48 13.52 -12.88
CA PHE A 106 -5.37 14.61 -12.45
C PHE A 106 -4.76 15.41 -11.30
N ILE A 107 -4.11 14.73 -10.34
CA ILE A 107 -3.35 15.39 -9.26
C ILE A 107 -2.27 16.30 -9.85
N ARG A 108 -1.53 15.80 -10.85
CA ARG A 108 -0.52 16.57 -11.59
C ARG A 108 -1.10 17.76 -12.35
N GLU A 109 -2.30 17.62 -12.91
CA GLU A 109 -3.00 18.74 -13.56
C GLU A 109 -3.33 19.86 -12.56
N LEU A 110 -3.79 19.50 -11.35
CA LEU A 110 -4.07 20.46 -10.28
C LEU A 110 -2.79 21.17 -9.80
N GLU A 111 -1.69 20.43 -9.65
CA GLU A 111 -0.40 21.01 -9.28
C GLU A 111 0.10 22.01 -10.34
N ASN A 112 0.04 21.64 -11.62
CA ASN A 112 0.43 22.52 -12.73
C ASN A 112 -0.39 23.81 -12.81
N ARG A 113 -1.61 23.80 -12.26
CA ARG A 113 -2.49 24.97 -12.15
C ARG A 113 -2.32 25.74 -10.85
N ASN A 114 -1.41 25.32 -9.98
CA ASN A 114 -1.22 25.85 -8.61
C ASN A 114 -2.51 25.78 -7.77
N LEU A 115 -3.32 24.74 -7.99
CA LEU A 115 -4.56 24.52 -7.23
C LEU A 115 -4.40 23.46 -6.14
N LEU A 116 -3.43 22.55 -6.28
CA LEU A 116 -3.30 21.38 -5.41
C LEU A 116 -3.16 21.74 -3.92
N ASP A 117 -2.33 22.73 -3.60
CA ASP A 117 -2.04 23.14 -2.21
C ASP A 117 -3.24 23.78 -1.49
N GLU A 118 -4.24 24.25 -2.24
CA GLU A 118 -5.45 24.89 -1.72
C GLU A 118 -6.61 23.91 -1.53
N MET A 119 -6.43 22.65 -1.95
CA MET A 119 -7.49 21.66 -2.03
C MET A 119 -7.34 20.59 -0.95
N SER A 120 -8.44 20.30 -0.25
CA SER A 120 -8.52 19.09 0.55
C SER A 120 -8.67 17.85 -0.34
N LEU A 121 -8.43 16.65 0.22
CA LEU A 121 -8.72 15.40 -0.47
C LEU A 121 -10.16 15.36 -1.02
N GLY A 122 -11.12 15.86 -0.24
CA GLY A 122 -12.52 15.91 -0.65
C GLY A 122 -12.75 16.81 -1.86
N ASP A 123 -12.05 17.95 -1.90
CA ASP A 123 -12.13 18.88 -3.03
C ASP A 123 -11.53 18.26 -4.30
N ILE A 124 -10.41 17.52 -4.17
CA ILE A 124 -9.79 16.80 -5.30
C ILE A 124 -10.75 15.76 -5.88
N ILE A 125 -11.36 14.95 -5.02
CA ILE A 125 -12.34 13.93 -5.43
C ILE A 125 -13.56 14.59 -6.07
N GLN A 126 -14.06 15.67 -5.48
CA GLN A 126 -15.21 16.39 -6.03
C GLN A 126 -14.90 17.01 -7.39
N ALA A 127 -13.74 17.64 -7.55
CA ALA A 127 -13.32 18.23 -8.82
C ALA A 127 -13.23 17.17 -9.92
N TYR A 128 -12.62 16.02 -9.63
CA TYR A 128 -12.52 14.91 -10.59
C TYR A 128 -13.90 14.40 -11.03
N ASN A 129 -14.84 14.27 -10.08
CA ASN A 129 -16.21 13.82 -10.36
C ASN A 129 -17.05 14.85 -11.15
N ILE A 130 -16.67 16.13 -11.16
CA ILE A 130 -17.35 17.16 -11.96
C ILE A 130 -16.83 17.14 -13.41
N ASP A 131 -15.56 16.82 -13.59
CA ASP A 131 -14.88 16.82 -14.89
C ASP A 131 -15.10 15.51 -15.70
N ASN A 132 -15.77 14.49 -15.14
CA ASN A 132 -16.04 13.17 -15.76
C ASN A 132 -17.50 12.74 -15.61
#